data_AF-A0A6G4AU88-F1
#
_entry.id   AF-A0A6G4AU88-F1
#
_cell.length_a   1.000
_cell.length_b   1.000
_cell.length_c   1.000
_cell.angle_alpha   90.00
_cell.angle_beta   90.00
_cell.angle_gamma   90.00
#
_symmetry.space_group_name_H-M   'P 1'
#
loop_
_entity.id
_entity.type
_entity.pdbx_description
1 polymer ?
#
loop_
_entity_poly.entity_id
_entity_poly.type
_entity_poly.pdbx_seq_one_letter_code
_entity_poly.pdbx_strand_id
1 'polypeptide(L)'
;MDNIVPEQARTALDAADRARRQVAEEVGLPRGYWWAMAAGWILLGVLGNVLPPWLAGVATVGFGVGHGVLASRLLDGRRRTDRLQVSAAVAGRRTPLVVVGMLLGLIGVTVLVALALDADGAGHAGIWAAVLTAAVVGFGGPEMLRVLRRWARA
;
A
#
# COMPACT_ATOMS: atom_id res chain seq x y z
N MET A 1 42.27 -4.04 -18.83
CA MET A 1 40.95 -3.39 -18.68
C MET A 1 40.14 -3.82 -19.87
N ASP A 2 39.34 -4.87 -19.73
CA ASP A 2 38.62 -5.45 -20.85
C ASP A 2 37.54 -4.47 -21.33
N ASN A 3 37.57 -4.16 -22.63
CA ASN A 3 36.59 -3.31 -23.30
C ASN A 3 35.22 -3.99 -23.25
N ILE A 4 34.38 -3.58 -22.30
CA ILE A 4 32.97 -3.96 -22.31
C ILE A 4 32.36 -3.35 -23.57
N VAL A 5 32.04 -4.22 -24.53
CA VAL A 5 31.39 -3.84 -25.78
C VAL A 5 30.04 -3.19 -25.42
N PRO A 6 29.69 -2.01 -25.97
CA PRO A 6 28.48 -1.28 -25.59
C PRO A 6 27.19 -2.12 -25.62
N GLU A 7 27.12 -3.11 -26.52
CA GLU A 7 25.98 -4.02 -26.60
C GLU A 7 25.94 -5.09 -25.53
N GLN A 8 27.09 -5.53 -25.00
CA GLN A 8 27.09 -6.39 -23.81
C GLN A 8 26.61 -5.62 -22.57
N ALA A 9 26.95 -4.34 -22.46
CA ALA A 9 26.45 -3.49 -21.37
C ALA A 9 24.93 -3.27 -21.46
N ARG A 10 24.38 -3.00 -22.65
CA ARG A 10 22.93 -2.88 -22.86
C ARG A 10 22.18 -4.17 -22.57
N THR A 11 22.70 -5.29 -23.06
CA THR A 11 22.09 -6.61 -22.82
C THR A 11 22.07 -6.98 -21.33
N ALA A 12 23.16 -6.67 -20.62
CA ALA A 12 23.24 -6.87 -19.17
C ALA A 12 22.29 -5.94 -18.39
N LEU A 13 22.15 -4.68 -18.81
CA LEU A 13 21.19 -3.74 -18.24
C LEU A 13 19.75 -4.20 -18.47
N ASP A 14 19.38 -4.64 -19.67
CA ASP A 14 18.04 -5.13 -19.98
C ASP A 14 17.70 -6.43 -19.25
N ALA A 15 18.69 -7.30 -19.03
CA ALA A 15 18.53 -8.49 -18.20
C ALA A 15 18.32 -8.13 -16.72
N ALA A 16 19.08 -7.16 -16.20
CA ALA A 16 18.91 -6.64 -14.85
C ALA A 16 17.56 -5.92 -14.67
N ASP A 17 17.10 -5.18 -15.68
CA ASP A 17 15.85 -4.44 -15.64
C ASP A 17 14.63 -5.39 -15.72
N ARG A 18 14.72 -6.45 -16.53
CA ARG A 18 13.74 -7.55 -16.54
C ARG A 18 13.72 -8.31 -15.23
N ALA A 19 14.88 -8.68 -14.70
CA ALA A 19 14.98 -9.33 -13.38
C ALA A 19 14.41 -8.42 -12.27
N ARG A 20 14.64 -7.11 -12.35
CA ARG A 20 14.12 -6.14 -11.37
C ARG A 20 12.61 -5.95 -11.47
N ARG A 21 12.03 -5.98 -12.67
CA ARG A 21 10.57 -5.96 -12.88
C ARG A 21 9.92 -7.24 -12.37
N GLN A 22 10.52 -8.38 -12.65
CA GLN A 22 10.06 -9.68 -12.19
C GLN A 22 10.14 -9.78 -10.66
N VAL A 23 11.24 -9.34 -10.05
CA VAL A 23 11.37 -9.20 -8.59
C VAL A 23 10.39 -8.16 -8.02
N ALA A 24 10.04 -7.08 -8.72
CA ALA A 24 9.04 -6.12 -8.23
C ALA A 24 7.61 -6.66 -8.30
N GLU A 25 7.33 -7.59 -9.20
CA GLU A 25 6.11 -8.39 -9.23
C GLU A 25 6.12 -9.46 -8.12
N GLU A 26 7.28 -10.08 -7.87
CA GLU A 26 7.50 -11.05 -6.79
C GLU A 26 7.56 -10.41 -5.37
N VAL A 27 7.90 -9.13 -5.22
CA VAL A 27 8.12 -8.43 -3.92
C VAL A 27 6.96 -7.47 -3.55
N GLY A 28 5.94 -7.37 -4.40
CA GLY A 28 4.70 -6.59 -4.17
C GLY A 28 3.59 -7.39 -3.48
N LEU A 29 2.72 -6.73 -2.71
CA LEU A 29 1.51 -7.37 -2.15
C LEU A 29 0.57 -7.82 -3.29
N PRO A 30 -0.06 -9.00 -3.19
CA PRO A 30 -0.86 -9.57 -4.28
C PRO A 30 -2.05 -8.66 -4.62
N ARG A 31 -2.51 -8.66 -5.88
CA ARG A 31 -3.60 -7.78 -6.33
C ARG A 31 -4.90 -7.98 -5.52
N GLY A 32 -5.16 -9.20 -5.05
CA GLY A 32 -6.29 -9.50 -4.16
C GLY A 32 -6.23 -8.79 -2.81
N TYR A 33 -5.04 -8.50 -2.28
CA TYR A 33 -4.87 -7.72 -1.04
C TYR A 33 -5.36 -6.28 -1.22
N TRP A 34 -5.05 -5.66 -2.35
CA TRP A 34 -5.48 -4.30 -2.66
C TRP A 34 -6.98 -4.20 -2.85
N TRP A 35 -7.60 -5.22 -3.45
CA TRP A 35 -9.05 -5.33 -3.53
C TRP A 35 -9.71 -5.55 -2.16
N ALA A 36 -9.12 -6.41 -1.31
CA ALA A 36 -9.61 -6.60 0.05
C ALA A 36 -9.48 -5.32 0.89
N MET A 37 -8.39 -4.58 0.70
CA MET A 37 -8.19 -3.26 1.29
C MET A 37 -9.26 -2.26 0.84
N ALA A 38 -9.51 -2.17 -0.47
CA ALA A 38 -10.55 -1.31 -1.02
C ALA A 38 -11.93 -1.65 -0.47
N ALA A 39 -12.28 -2.95 -0.42
CA ALA A 39 -13.52 -3.41 0.18
C ALA A 39 -13.63 -3.04 1.67
N GLY A 40 -12.54 -3.19 2.42
CA GLY A 40 -12.45 -2.77 3.82
C GLY A 40 -12.67 -1.28 4.01
N TRP A 41 -12.14 -0.45 3.10
CA TRP A 41 -12.34 1.01 3.13
C TRP A 41 -13.80 1.41 2.90
N ILE A 42 -14.48 0.76 1.95
CA ILE A 42 -15.92 0.97 1.70
C ILE A 42 -16.72 0.55 2.93
N LEU A 43 -16.43 -0.63 3.49
CA LEU A 43 -17.10 -1.12 4.69
C LEU A 43 -16.94 -0.14 5.85
N LEU A 44 -15.74 0.42 6.05
CA LEU A 44 -15.47 1.42 7.07
C LEU A 44 -16.30 2.69 6.86
N GLY A 45 -16.43 3.17 5.61
CA GLY A 45 -17.26 4.32 5.27
C GLY A 45 -18.74 4.09 5.57
N VAL A 46 -19.26 2.89 5.25
CA VAL A 46 -20.64 2.50 5.59
C VAL A 46 -20.82 2.42 7.10
N LEU A 47 -19.90 1.75 7.81
CA LEU A 47 -19.93 1.63 9.26
C LEU A 47 -19.84 3.00 9.94
N GLY A 48 -19.02 3.91 9.44
CA GLY A 48 -18.92 5.28 9.96
C GLY A 48 -20.20 6.09 9.82
N ASN A 49 -21.07 5.74 8.87
CA ASN A 49 -22.36 6.40 8.67
C ASN A 49 -23.48 5.85 9.58
N VAL A 50 -23.38 4.57 10.00
CA VAL A 50 -24.42 3.90 10.81
C VAL A 50 -24.04 3.72 12.27
N LEU A 51 -22.75 3.71 12.59
CA LEU A 51 -22.26 3.51 13.95
C LEU A 51 -22.08 4.84 14.70
N PRO A 52 -22.23 4.82 16.04
CA PRO A 52 -21.74 5.89 16.90
C PRO A 52 -20.25 6.20 16.64
N PRO A 53 -19.82 7.47 16.78
CA PRO A 53 -18.45 7.88 16.45
C PRO A 53 -17.35 7.07 17.16
N TRP A 54 -17.59 6.66 18.40
CA TRP A 54 -16.63 5.86 19.17
C TRP A 54 -16.46 4.45 18.59
N LEU A 55 -17.54 3.82 18.11
CA LEU A 55 -17.50 2.51 17.47
C LEU A 55 -16.84 2.59 16.08
N ALA A 56 -17.12 3.64 15.32
CA ALA A 56 -16.45 3.90 14.05
C ALA A 56 -14.93 4.09 14.25
N GLY A 57 -14.53 4.80 15.31
CA GLY A 57 -13.13 4.92 15.71
C GLY A 57 -12.48 3.57 16.04
N VAL A 58 -13.14 2.74 16.84
CA VAL A 58 -12.66 1.37 17.17
C VAL A 58 -12.54 0.51 15.91
N ALA A 59 -13.53 0.54 15.02
CA ALA A 59 -13.49 -0.19 13.74
C ALA A 59 -12.31 0.25 12.87
N THR A 60 -12.01 1.55 12.84
CA THR A 60 -10.88 2.12 12.10
C THR A 60 -9.54 1.66 12.67
N VAL A 61 -9.38 1.71 13.99
CA VAL A 61 -8.17 1.21 14.65
C VAL A 61 -8.01 -0.28 14.42
N GLY A 62 -9.08 -1.07 14.59
CA GLY A 62 -9.07 -2.51 14.33
C GLY A 62 -8.71 -2.86 12.89
N PHE A 63 -9.24 -2.11 11.93
CA PHE A 63 -8.89 -2.25 10.52
C PHE A 63 -7.41 -1.94 10.26
N GLY A 64 -6.88 -0.85 10.82
CA GLY A 64 -5.48 -0.49 10.72
C GLY A 64 -4.54 -1.56 11.31
N VAL A 65 -4.87 -2.09 12.50
CA VAL A 65 -4.11 -3.16 13.15
C VAL A 65 -4.19 -4.46 12.35
N GLY A 66 -5.40 -4.89 11.97
CA GLY A 66 -5.62 -6.11 11.18
C GLY A 66 -4.89 -6.07 9.84
N HIS A 67 -4.93 -4.91 9.17
CA HIS A 67 -4.14 -4.66 7.97
C HIS A 67 -2.63 -4.77 8.23
N GLY A 68 -2.10 -4.13 9.28
CA GLY A 68 -0.68 -4.21 9.61
C GLY A 68 -0.20 -5.64 9.87
N VAL A 69 -1.01 -6.43 10.57
CA VAL A 69 -0.73 -7.86 10.82
C VAL A 69 -0.80 -8.69 9.55
N LEU A 70 -1.81 -8.46 8.69
CA LEU A 70 -1.94 -9.21 7.44
C LEU A 70 -0.82 -8.86 6.45
N ALA A 71 -0.46 -7.58 6.34
CA ALA A 71 0.63 -7.09 5.52
C ALA A 71 1.97 -7.69 5.93
N SER A 72 2.28 -7.66 7.24
CA SER A 72 3.50 -8.25 7.78
C SER A 72 3.56 -9.75 7.54
N ARG A 73 2.47 -10.50 7.80
CA ARG A 73 2.41 -11.95 7.52
C ARG A 73 2.59 -12.29 6.05
N LEU A 74 1.98 -11.54 5.12
CA LEU A 74 2.13 -11.78 3.69
C LEU A 74 3.54 -11.44 3.19
N LEU A 75 4.18 -10.43 3.75
CA LEU A 75 5.55 -10.05 3.43
C LEU A 75 6.57 -11.02 4.06
N ASP A 76 6.36 -11.48 5.29
CA ASP A 76 7.24 -12.41 6.00
C ASP A 76 7.10 -13.85 5.50
N GLY A 77 5.88 -14.29 5.16
CA GLY A 77 5.62 -15.60 4.59
C GLY A 77 6.35 -15.84 3.26
N ARG A 78 6.48 -14.79 2.43
CA ARG A 78 7.21 -14.84 1.16
C ARG A 78 8.73 -14.76 1.32
N ARG A 79 9.22 -14.13 2.39
CA ARG A 79 10.66 -14.15 2.75
C ARG A 79 11.14 -15.51 3.24
N ARG A 80 10.22 -16.35 3.73
CA ARG A 80 10.57 -17.67 4.27
C ARG A 80 10.85 -18.71 3.17
N THR A 81 10.37 -18.51 1.95
CA THR A 81 10.50 -19.48 0.85
C THR A 81 11.76 -19.33 0.02
N ASP A 82 12.44 -18.17 0.06
CA ASP A 82 13.71 -17.96 -0.62
C ASP A 82 14.89 -18.17 0.33
N ARG A 83 15.87 -18.98 -0.08
CA ARG A 83 17.05 -19.43 0.68
C ARG A 83 18.06 -18.32 1.00
N LEU A 84 17.62 -17.14 1.40
CA LEU A 84 18.47 -16.06 1.89
C LEU A 84 17.80 -15.42 3.11
N GLN A 85 18.22 -15.88 4.28
CA GLN A 85 17.96 -15.20 5.56
C GLN A 85 18.67 -13.83 5.56
N VAL A 86 18.10 -12.86 4.85
CA VAL A 86 18.35 -11.46 5.17
C VAL A 86 17.50 -11.18 6.40
N SER A 87 18.15 -11.29 7.55
CA SER A 87 17.65 -10.90 8.86
C SER A 87 16.73 -9.69 8.75
N ALA A 88 15.57 -9.74 9.41
CA ALA A 88 14.66 -8.62 9.56
C ALA A 88 15.36 -7.33 10.07
N ALA A 89 16.60 -7.44 10.57
CA ALA A 89 17.49 -6.33 10.87
C ALA A 89 17.95 -5.50 9.65
N VAL A 90 17.94 -6.04 8.42
CA VAL A 90 18.41 -5.35 7.19
C VAL A 90 17.27 -4.93 6.26
N ALA A 91 16.06 -5.46 6.44
CA ALA A 91 14.87 -4.83 5.87
C ALA A 91 14.51 -3.60 6.69
N GLY A 92 15.24 -2.52 6.42
CA GLY A 92 15.30 -1.33 7.24
C GLY A 92 13.94 -0.88 7.75
N ARG A 93 13.95 -0.49 9.04
CA ARG A 93 12.92 0.18 9.85
C ARG A 93 12.05 1.22 9.11
N ARG A 94 12.49 1.69 7.94
CA ARG A 94 11.78 2.59 7.03
C ARG A 94 10.58 1.94 6.32
N THR A 95 10.62 0.65 5.99
CA THR A 95 9.54 0.01 5.20
C THR A 95 8.18 0.01 5.91
N PRO A 96 8.07 -0.46 7.17
CA PRO A 96 6.81 -0.34 7.92
C PRO A 96 6.40 1.13 8.13
N LEU A 97 7.35 2.03 8.34
CA LEU A 97 7.11 3.46 8.54
C LEU A 97 6.49 4.12 7.28
N VAL A 98 6.94 3.71 6.09
CA VAL A 98 6.39 4.13 4.79
C VAL A 98 4.95 3.64 4.60
N VAL A 99 4.66 2.40 4.98
CA VAL A 99 3.28 1.86 4.90
C VAL A 99 2.35 2.60 5.87
N VAL A 100 2.79 2.84 7.10
CA VAL A 100 2.02 3.63 8.08
C VAL A 100 1.80 5.05 7.57
N GLY A 101 2.85 5.71 7.05
CA GLY A 101 2.73 7.04 6.46
C GLY A 101 1.76 7.09 5.28
N MET A 102 1.78 6.07 4.41
CA MET A 102 0.83 5.93 3.30
C MET A 102 -0.61 5.81 3.79
N LEU A 103 -0.87 4.97 4.81
CA LEU A 103 -2.20 4.81 5.40
C LEU A 103 -2.69 6.11 6.04
N LEU A 104 -1.85 6.77 6.83
CA LEU A 104 -2.20 8.05 7.46
C LEU A 104 -2.48 9.13 6.39
N GLY A 105 -1.69 9.16 5.32
CA GLY A 105 -1.94 10.04 4.18
C GLY A 105 -3.29 9.76 3.51
N LEU A 106 -3.60 8.49 3.24
CA LEU A 106 -4.88 8.07 2.67
C LEU A 106 -6.06 8.44 3.59
N ILE A 107 -5.95 8.19 4.90
CA ILE A 107 -6.95 8.60 5.89
C ILE A 107 -7.15 10.12 5.87
N GLY A 108 -6.06 10.89 5.86
CA GLY A 108 -6.12 12.34 5.77
C GLY A 108 -6.83 12.83 4.52
N VAL A 109 -6.53 12.23 3.36
CA VAL A 109 -7.24 12.51 2.10
C VAL A 109 -8.72 12.16 2.20
N THR A 110 -9.07 11.00 2.76
CA THR A 110 -10.48 10.61 2.97
C THR A 110 -11.21 11.65 3.81
N VAL A 111 -10.62 12.10 4.92
CA VAL A 111 -11.22 13.10 5.81
C VAL A 111 -11.38 14.44 5.10
N LEU A 112 -10.36 14.93 4.39
CA LEU A 112 -10.44 16.20 3.65
C LEU A 112 -11.53 16.17 2.57
N VAL A 113 -11.64 15.07 1.83
CA VAL A 113 -12.69 14.88 0.82
C VAL A 113 -14.07 14.83 1.48
N ALA A 114 -14.20 14.12 2.59
CA ALA A 114 -15.47 14.06 3.32
C ALA A 114 -15.91 15.46 3.80
N LEU A 115 -14.98 16.25 4.36
CA LEU A 115 -15.27 17.62 4.79
C LEU A 115 -15.65 18.53 3.62
N ALA A 116 -14.98 18.42 2.48
CA ALA A 116 -15.32 19.19 1.29
C ALA A 116 -16.73 18.83 0.77
N LEU A 117 -17.03 17.54 0.68
CA LEU A 117 -18.34 17.06 0.24
C LEU A 117 -19.46 17.45 1.22
N ASP A 118 -19.19 17.44 2.53
CA ASP A 118 -20.14 17.88 3.56
C ASP A 118 -20.41 19.40 3.46
N ALA A 119 -19.36 20.19 3.21
CA ALA A 119 -19.48 21.63 2.97
C ALA A 119 -20.28 21.96 1.70
N ASP A 120 -20.22 21.11 0.68
CA ASP A 120 -21.03 21.19 -0.54
C ASP A 120 -22.48 20.68 -0.34
N GLY A 121 -22.83 20.22 0.87
CA GLY A 121 -24.16 19.72 1.20
C GLY A 121 -24.46 18.32 0.64
N ALA A 122 -23.43 17.55 0.27
CA ALA A 122 -23.62 16.21 -0.26
C ALA A 122 -24.14 15.25 0.82
N GLY A 123 -25.26 14.59 0.54
CA GLY A 123 -25.73 13.50 1.39
C GLY A 123 -24.69 12.37 1.46
N HIS A 124 -24.41 11.89 2.67
CA HIS A 124 -23.48 10.77 2.92
C HIS A 124 -22.04 11.05 2.46
N ALA A 125 -21.53 12.27 2.66
CA ALA A 125 -20.18 12.70 2.31
C ALA A 125 -19.07 11.70 2.70
N GLY A 126 -19.18 11.09 3.89
CA GLY A 126 -18.23 10.07 4.36
C GLY A 126 -18.18 8.80 3.49
N ILE A 127 -19.33 8.36 2.95
CA ILE A 127 -19.39 7.19 2.06
C ILE A 127 -18.72 7.50 0.73
N TRP A 128 -19.01 8.67 0.15
CA TRP A 128 -18.41 9.10 -1.12
C TRP A 128 -16.89 9.26 -1.01
N ALA A 129 -16.41 9.84 0.09
CA ALA A 129 -14.97 9.93 0.36
C ALA A 129 -14.32 8.54 0.51
N ALA A 130 -15.01 7.60 1.17
CA ALA A 130 -14.54 6.23 1.30
C ALA A 130 -14.50 5.50 -0.04
N VAL A 131 -15.51 5.68 -0.90
CA VAL A 131 -15.56 5.11 -2.27
C VAL A 131 -14.43 5.65 -3.13
N LEU A 132 -14.19 6.97 -3.10
CA LEU A 132 -13.07 7.58 -3.83
C LEU A 132 -11.74 6.98 -3.38
N THR A 133 -11.53 6.88 -2.06
CA THR A 133 -10.29 6.33 -1.51
C THR A 133 -10.15 4.85 -1.85
N ALA A 134 -11.23 4.08 -1.81
CA ALA A 134 -11.26 2.68 -2.21
C ALA A 134 -10.89 2.49 -3.69
N ALA A 135 -11.38 3.36 -4.57
CA ALA A 135 -11.00 3.35 -5.98
C ALA A 135 -9.50 3.64 -6.15
N VAL A 136 -8.98 4.69 -5.51
CA VAL A 136 -7.54 5.04 -5.55
C VAL A 136 -6.68 3.86 -5.09
N VAL A 137 -7.07 3.21 -3.98
CA VAL A 137 -6.29 2.10 -3.41
C VAL A 137 -6.43 0.81 -4.21
N GLY A 138 -7.63 0.47 -4.66
CA GLY A 138 -7.91 -0.74 -5.44
C GLY A 138 -7.24 -0.73 -6.81
N PHE A 139 -7.24 0.42 -7.50
CA PHE A 139 -6.65 0.57 -8.82
C PHE A 139 -5.16 0.96 -8.77
N GLY A 140 -4.77 1.82 -7.83
CA GLY A 140 -3.42 2.40 -7.74
C GLY A 140 -2.47 1.75 -6.74
N GLY A 141 -2.95 0.83 -5.91
CA GLY A 141 -2.20 0.24 -4.79
C GLY A 141 -0.79 -0.28 -5.14
N PRO A 142 -0.63 -1.15 -6.16
CA PRO A 142 0.67 -1.69 -6.54
C PRO A 142 1.67 -0.60 -6.95
N GLU A 143 1.22 0.41 -7.68
CA GLU A 143 2.07 1.48 -8.21
C GLU A 143 2.43 2.49 -7.11
N MET A 144 1.49 2.81 -6.20
CA MET A 144 1.77 3.63 -5.01
C MET A 144 2.90 3.04 -4.16
N LEU A 145 2.85 1.74 -3.82
CA LEU A 145 3.93 1.13 -3.02
C LEU A 145 5.28 1.12 -3.76
N ARG A 146 5.27 0.94 -5.08
CA ARG A 146 6.50 0.97 -5.90
C ARG A 146 7.14 2.35 -5.87
N VAL A 147 6.37 3.41 -6.07
CA VAL A 147 6.84 4.81 -6.02
C VAL A 147 7.33 5.15 -4.61
N LEU A 148 6.56 4.81 -3.57
CA LEU A 148 6.90 5.15 -2.19
C LEU A 148 8.15 4.41 -1.70
N ARG A 149 8.33 3.13 -2.06
CA ARG A 149 9.56 2.37 -1.77
C ARG A 149 10.76 2.89 -2.55
N ARG A 150 10.58 3.52 -3.71
CA ARG A 150 11.65 4.15 -4.49
C ARG A 150 12.12 5.42 -3.81
N TRP A 151 11.18 6.22 -3.30
CA TRP A 151 11.48 7.42 -2.50
C TRP A 151 12.12 7.11 -1.15
N ALA A 152 11.68 6.06 -0.46
CA ALA A 152 12.26 5.68 0.84
C ALA A 152 13.65 5.02 0.76
N ARG A 153 14.05 4.58 -0.44
CA ARG A 153 15.40 4.08 -0.77
C ARG A 153 16.31 5.16 -1.38
N ALA A 154 15.83 6.40 -1.51
CA ALA A 154 16.70 7.56 -1.68
C ALA A 154 17.37 7.92 -0.34
#